data_AF-A0A238V0X5-F1
#
_entry.id   AF-A0A238V0X5-F1
#
_cell.length_a   1.000
_cell.length_b   1.000
_cell.length_c   1.000
_cell.angle_alpha   90.00
_cell.angle_beta   90.00
_cell.angle_gamma   90.00
#
_symmetry.space_group_name_H-M   'P 1'
#
loop_
_entity.id
_entity.type
_entity.pdbx_description
1 polymer ?
#
loop_
_entity_poly.entity_id
_entity_poly.type
_entity_poly.pdbx_seq_one_letter_code
_entity_poly.pdbx_strand_id
1 'polypeptide(L)' 'MSATEEHQDVYAPDQLKPTNRRRAQRGAIISAIVLLMFFWGNQQGNTEKVWLVVIAIGLIGAVVGDIVLRKAGLRPND' A
#
# COMPACT_ATOMS: atom_id res chain seq x y z
N MET A 1 5.04 23.39 -36.90
CA MET A 1 4.45 22.14 -36.42
C MET A 1 5.53 21.08 -36.42
N SER A 2 5.90 20.59 -35.24
CA SER A 2 6.60 19.33 -34.97
C SER A 2 6.67 19.22 -33.45
N ALA A 3 5.53 18.92 -32.81
CA ALA A 3 5.36 17.64 -32.14
C ALA A 3 6.52 17.37 -31.17
N THR A 4 6.35 17.83 -29.93
CA THR A 4 7.01 17.23 -28.77
C THR A 4 6.62 15.76 -28.76
N GLU A 5 7.42 14.92 -29.41
CA GLU A 5 7.35 13.48 -29.25
C GLU A 5 7.71 13.18 -27.79
N GLU A 6 6.69 13.01 -26.95
CA GLU A 6 6.81 12.47 -25.61
C GLU A 6 7.30 11.02 -25.75
N HIS A 7 8.63 10.84 -25.84
CA HIS A 7 9.24 9.53 -25.84
C HIS A 7 9.08 8.94 -24.44
N GLN A 8 8.04 8.13 -24.24
CA GLN A 8 7.86 7.41 -22.98
C GLN A 8 8.86 6.26 -22.96
N ASP A 9 9.89 6.37 -22.11
CA ASP A 9 10.84 5.27 -21.90
C ASP A 9 10.08 4.04 -21.39
N VAL A 10 10.09 2.97 -22.18
CA VAL A 10 9.52 1.68 -21.80
C VAL A 10 10.64 0.82 -21.23
N TYR A 11 10.61 0.63 -19.91
CA TYR A 11 11.58 -0.20 -19.20
C TYR A 11 11.10 -1.64 -19.12
N ALA A 12 11.98 -2.59 -19.42
CA ALA A 12 11.71 -4.01 -19.17
C ALA A 12 11.74 -4.28 -17.65
N PRO A 13 11.01 -5.29 -17.14
CA PRO A 13 10.88 -5.52 -15.70
C PRO A 13 12.21 -5.73 -14.96
N ASP A 14 13.21 -6.30 -15.63
CA ASP A 14 14.57 -6.52 -15.14
C ASP A 14 15.40 -5.24 -15.02
N GLN A 15 15.02 -4.19 -15.75
CA GLN A 15 15.64 -2.86 -15.65
C GLN A 15 15.10 -2.07 -14.46
N LEU A 16 13.95 -2.47 -13.89
CA LEU A 16 13.35 -1.81 -12.74
C LEU A 16 13.97 -2.34 -11.44
N LYS A 17 14.38 -1.41 -10.58
CA LYS A 17 14.84 -1.79 -9.23
C LYS A 17 13.66 -2.36 -8.43
N PRO A 18 13.86 -3.49 -7.71
CA PRO A 18 12.83 -4.03 -6.84
C PRO A 18 12.38 -3.02 -5.79
N THR A 19 11.07 -3.02 -5.50
CA THR A 19 10.46 -2.06 -4.57
C THR A 19 10.96 -2.27 -3.14
N ASN A 20 11.20 -1.18 -2.42
CA ASN A 20 11.64 -1.25 -1.02
C ASN A 20 10.48 -1.69 -0.11
N ARG A 21 10.47 -2.98 0.23
CA ARG A 21 9.46 -3.60 1.09
C ARG A 21 9.28 -2.91 2.44
N ARG A 22 10.37 -2.54 3.12
CA ARG A 22 10.29 -1.87 4.43
C ARG A 22 9.59 -0.52 4.33
N ARG A 23 9.77 0.20 3.22
CA ARG A 23 9.04 1.45 2.96
C ARG A 23 7.56 1.18 2.74
N ALA A 24 7.21 0.14 1.97
CA ALA A 24 5.81 -0.24 1.75
C ALA A 24 5.10 -0.64 3.07
N GLN A 25 5.75 -1.46 3.90
CA GLN A 25 5.22 -1.86 5.21
C GLN A 25 4.99 -0.64 6.13
N ARG A 26 5.95 0.27 6.21
CA ARG A 26 5.79 1.52 6.99
C ARG A 26 4.67 2.39 6.43
N GLY A 27 4.60 2.52 5.10
CA GLY A 27 3.52 3.24 4.42
C GLY A 27 2.15 2.71 4.81
N ALA A 28 1.95 1.39 4.72
CA ALA A 28 0.71 0.73 5.11
C ALA A 28 0.34 0.98 6.59
N ILE A 29 1.32 0.87 7.51
CA ILE A 29 1.11 1.12 8.93
C ILE A 29 0.73 2.59 9.19
N ILE A 30 1.46 3.54 8.59
CA ILE A 30 1.18 4.97 8.73
C ILE A 30 -0.21 5.29 8.18
N SER A 31 -0.57 4.77 7.00
CA SER A 31 -1.89 4.94 6.41
C SER A 31 -3.00 4.38 7.30
N ALA A 32 -2.81 3.20 7.90
CA ALA A 32 -3.77 2.62 8.84
C ALA A 32 -3.96 3.53 10.07
N ILE A 33 -2.88 4.06 10.64
CA ILE A 33 -2.95 5.01 11.78
C ILE A 33 -3.73 6.26 11.37
N VAL A 34 -3.40 6.87 10.23
CA VAL A 34 -4.09 8.07 9.72
C VAL A 34 -5.58 7.81 9.50
N LEU A 35 -5.96 6.66 8.93
CA LEU A 35 -7.36 6.28 8.77
C LEU A 35 -8.10 6.20 10.11
N LEU A 36 -7.46 5.64 11.14
CA LEU A 36 -8.06 5.57 12.48
C LEU A 36 -8.14 6.93 13.18
N MET A 37 -7.29 7.90 12.82
CA MET A 37 -7.41 9.27 13.34
C MET A 37 -8.70 9.96 12.87
N PHE A 38 -9.32 9.55 11.76
CA PHE A 38 -10.60 10.10 11.31
C PHE A 38 -11.78 9.78 12.25
N PHE A 39 -11.60 8.91 13.24
CA PHE A 39 -12.57 8.73 14.33
C PHE A 39 -12.65 9.96 15.24
N TRP A 40 -11.59 10.77 15.29
CA TRP A 40 -11.56 12.04 15.99
C TRP A 40 -12.21 13.13 15.12
N GLY A 41 -13.54 13.22 15.17
CA GLY A 41 -14.30 14.21 14.42
C GLY A 41 -15.79 14.11 14.67
N ASN A 42 -16.56 15.10 14.19
CA ASN A 42 -18.01 15.13 14.33
C ASN A 42 -18.70 14.30 13.25
N GLN A 43 -18.49 12.98 13.26
CA GLN A 43 -19.12 12.05 12.31
C GLN A 43 -20.33 11.35 12.94
N GLN A 44 -21.51 11.59 12.38
CA GLN A 44 -22.76 10.94 12.81
C GLN A 44 -22.97 9.56 12.16
N GLY A 45 -22.45 9.36 10.95
CA GLY A 45 -22.56 8.11 10.21
C GLY A 45 -21.69 6.99 10.79
N ASN A 46 -22.25 5.77 10.81
CA ASN A 46 -21.52 4.55 11.21
C ASN A 46 -20.97 3.80 10.01
N THR A 47 -21.54 3.98 8.82
CA THR A 47 -21.09 3.32 7.58
C THR A 47 -19.64 3.71 7.27
N GLU A 48 -19.30 4.99 7.39
CA GLU A 48 -17.94 5.50 7.18
C GLU A 48 -16.96 4.89 8.18
N LYS A 49 -17.35 4.82 9.45
CA LYS A 49 -16.54 4.21 10.52
C LYS A 49 -16.23 2.74 10.22
N VAL A 50 -17.23 1.98 9.76
CA VAL A 50 -17.03 0.58 9.36
C VAL A 50 -15.99 0.48 8.25
N TRP A 51 -16.11 1.30 7.20
CA TRP A 51 -15.15 1.29 6.10
C TRP A 51 -13.73 1.71 6.53
N LEU A 52 -13.60 2.72 7.41
CA LEU A 52 -12.30 3.10 7.98
C LEU A 52 -11.65 1.94 8.73
N VAL A 53 -12.41 1.22 9.56
CA VAL A 53 -11.89 0.03 10.26
C VAL A 53 -11.52 -1.07 9.27
N VAL A 54 -12.40 -1.40 8.31
CA VAL A 54 -12.15 -2.46 7.33
C VAL A 54 -10.88 -2.21 6.54
N ILE A 55 -10.67 -0.98 6.06
CA ILE A 55 -9.46 -0.62 5.30
C ILE A 55 -8.22 -0.67 6.21
N ALA A 56 -8.30 -0.13 7.43
CA ALA A 56 -7.19 -0.17 8.38
C ALA A 56 -6.78 -1.61 8.71
N ILE A 57 -7.75 -2.49 9.01
CA ILE A 57 -7.52 -3.91 9.23
C ILE A 57 -6.95 -4.57 7.98
N GLY A 58 -7.46 -4.24 6.79
CA GLY A 58 -6.94 -4.76 5.52
C GLY A 58 -5.46 -4.43 5.30
N LEU A 59 -5.04 -3.19 5.58
CA LEU A 59 -3.65 -2.76 5.47
C LEU A 59 -2.74 -3.51 6.46
N ILE A 60 -3.15 -3.60 7.73
CA ILE A 60 -2.38 -4.33 8.74
C ILE A 60 -2.34 -5.83 8.41
N GLY A 61 -3.47 -6.40 7.99
CA GLY A 61 -3.60 -7.78 7.56
C GLY A 61 -2.68 -8.10 6.38
N ALA A 62 -2.54 -7.19 5.41
CA ALA A 62 -1.60 -7.35 4.30
C ALA A 62 -0.13 -7.37 4.77
N VAL A 63 0.24 -6.50 5.71
CA VAL A 63 1.61 -6.49 6.28
C VAL A 63 1.89 -7.76 7.06
N VAL A 64 0.95 -8.18 7.92
CA VAL A 64 1.07 -9.43 8.69
C VAL A 64 1.13 -10.63 7.76
N GLY A 65 0.26 -10.67 6.74
CA GLY A 65 0.27 -11.68 5.69
C GLY A 65 1.63 -11.76 4.98
N ASP A 66 2.17 -10.64 4.49
CA ASP A 66 3.50 -10.60 3.88
C ASP A 66 4.59 -11.20 4.79
N ILE A 67 4.54 -10.86 6.09
CA ILE A 67 5.50 -11.40 7.06
C ILE A 67 5.32 -12.92 7.25
N VAL A 68 4.09 -13.38 7.43
CA VAL A 68 3.77 -14.79 7.67
C VAL A 68 4.12 -15.64 6.44
N LEU A 69 3.70 -15.23 5.24
CA LEU A 69 3.97 -15.97 4.01
C LEU A 69 5.47 -16.08 3.74
N ARG A 70 6.25 -15.02 4.00
CA ARG A 70 7.71 -15.07 3.84
C ARG A 70 8.38 -15.92 4.91
N LYS A 71 7.88 -15.92 6.14
CA LYS A 71 8.35 -16.87 7.17
C LYS A 71 8.06 -18.31 6.76
N ALA A 72 6.96 -18.56 6.08
CA ALA A 72 6.60 -19.87 5.53
C ALA A 72 7.38 -20.23 4.25
N GLY A 73 8.28 -19.38 3.78
CA GLY A 73 9.15 -19.66 2.65
C GLY A 73 8.67 -19.13 1.30
N LEU A 74 7.62 -18.30 1.26
CA LEU A 74 7.25 -17.59 0.03
C LEU A 74 8.42 -16.70 -0.39
N ARG A 75 9.03 -17.05 -1.53
CA ARG A 75 10.13 -16.27 -2.11
C ARG A 75 9.56 -15.15 -2.97
N PRO A 76 10.23 -13.99 -2.98
CA PRO A 76 9.98 -12.98 -4.00
C PRO A 76 10.19 -13.60 -5.40
N ASN A 77 9.35 -13.24 -6.38
CA ASN A 77 9.48 -13.67 -7.77
C ASN A 77 10.38 -12.72 -8.59
N ASP A 78 11.01 -11.77 -7.91
CA ASP A 78 11.98 -10.79 -8.40
C ASP A 78 13.37 -11.40 -8.65
#